data_AF-A0A521FK37-F1
#
_entry.id   AF-A0A521FK37-F1
#
_cell.length_a   1.000
_cell.length_b   1.000
_cell.length_c   1.000
_cell.angle_alpha   90.00
_cell.angle_beta   90.00
_cell.angle_gamma   90.00
#
_symmetry.space_group_name_H-M   'P 1'
#
loop_
_entity.id
_entity.type
_entity.pdbx_description
1 polymer ?
#
loop_
_entity_poly.entity_id
_entity_poly.type
_entity_poly.pdbx_seq_one_letter_code
_entity_poly.pdbx_strand_id
1 'polypeptide(L)' 'MKNSQTDDTYIITGNPDFASEKQKVISQIHSFSAGGAAKCTTQTHVFFGPLTLEEWAIMQWKHFDHHLRQFGL' A
#
# COMPACT_ATOMS: atom_id res chain seq x y z
N MET A 1 -6.41 -12.90 3.69
CA MET A 1 -7.44 -13.21 4.71
C MET A 1 -8.33 -11.97 4.85
N LYS A 2 -9.63 -12.13 5.11
CA LYS A 2 -10.47 -11.00 5.52
C LYS A 2 -10.15 -10.67 6.98
N ASN A 3 -9.96 -9.38 7.30
CA ASN A 3 -9.67 -8.88 8.65
C ASN A 3 -8.29 -9.26 9.23
N SER A 4 -7.28 -9.48 8.38
CA SER A 4 -5.89 -9.61 8.85
C SER A 4 -5.41 -8.29 9.45
N GLN A 5 -4.76 -8.35 10.60
CA GLN A 5 -4.25 -7.17 11.30
C GLN A 5 -3.17 -6.48 10.46
N THR A 6 -3.21 -5.15 10.40
CA THR A 6 -2.10 -4.35 9.88
C THR A 6 -0.90 -4.54 10.80
N ASP A 7 0.32 -4.54 10.25
CA ASP A 7 1.56 -4.66 11.03
C ASP A 7 1.57 -3.72 12.25
N ASP A 8 2.17 -4.14 13.37
CA ASP A 8 2.18 -3.39 14.64
C ASP A 8 2.69 -1.95 14.49
N THR A 9 3.50 -1.68 13.47
CA THR A 9 3.95 -0.32 13.09
C THR A 9 2.81 0.62 12.68
N TYR A 10 1.64 0.09 12.32
CA TYR A 10 0.45 0.86 11.96
C TYR A 10 -0.53 1.08 13.13
N ILE A 11 -0.16 0.69 14.35
CA ILE A 11 -0.94 1.02 15.55
C ILE A 11 -0.84 2.53 15.81
N ILE A 12 -1.96 3.23 15.66
CA ILE A 12 -2.05 4.66 15.94
C ILE A 12 -2.23 4.85 17.45
N THR A 13 -1.18 5.31 18.14
CA THR A 13 -1.18 5.58 19.59
C THR A 13 -1.52 7.03 19.96
N GLY A 14 -1.68 7.91 18.96
CA GLY A 14 -2.02 9.33 19.14
C GLY A 14 -3.28 9.75 18.37
N ASN A 15 -3.47 11.07 18.21
CA ASN A 15 -4.55 11.65 17.40
C ASN A 15 -3.96 12.37 16.19
N PRO A 16 -3.58 11.64 15.12
CA PRO A 16 -3.09 12.28 13.90
C PRO A 16 -4.20 13.11 13.24
N ASP A 17 -3.82 14.24 12.65
CA ASP A 17 -4.74 15.07 11.87
C ASP A 17 -5.15 14.34 10.59
N PHE A 18 -6.45 14.05 10.46
CA PHE A 18 -6.98 13.28 9.35
C PHE A 18 -6.72 13.95 7.99
N ALA A 19 -6.82 15.29 7.92
CA ALA A 19 -6.60 16.00 6.66
C ALA A 19 -5.16 15.84 6.17
N SER A 20 -4.20 15.93 7.09
CA SER A 20 -2.78 15.72 6.82
C SER A 20 -2.48 14.28 6.39
N GLU A 21 -3.00 13.27 7.09
CA GLU A 21 -2.78 11.87 6.72
C GLU A 21 -3.43 11.52 5.37
N LYS A 22 -4.62 12.06 5.09
CA LYS A 22 -5.28 11.91 3.78
C LYS A 22 -4.41 12.47 2.65
N GLN A 23 -3.81 13.65 2.83
CA GLN A 23 -2.94 14.24 1.82
C GLN A 23 -1.67 13.41 1.59
N LYS A 24 -1.08 12.85 2.65
CA LYS A 24 0.07 11.94 2.52
C LYS A 24 -0.27 10.72 1.68
N VAL A 25 -1.42 10.07 1.95
CA VAL A 25 -1.88 8.91 1.17
C VAL A 25 -2.10 9.29 -0.30
N ILE A 26 -2.75 10.41 -0.58
CA ILE A 26 -2.95 10.90 -1.96
C ILE A 26 -1.60 11.13 -2.67
N SER A 27 -0.64 11.77 -2.01
CA SER A 27 0.70 12.00 -2.57
C SER A 27 1.46 10.69 -2.86
N GLN A 28 1.31 9.69 -2.00
CA GLN A 28 1.91 8.37 -2.19
C GLN A 28 1.30 7.65 -3.41
N ILE A 29 -0.03 7.71 -3.58
CA ILE A 29 -0.71 7.15 -4.75
C ILE A 29 -0.21 7.80 -6.04
N HIS A 30 -0.12 9.13 -6.07
CA HIS A 30 0.39 9.84 -7.24
C HIS A 30 1.85 9.46 -7.55
N SER A 31 2.69 9.34 -6.52
CA SER A 31 4.10 8.96 -6.68
C SER A 31 4.24 7.53 -7.21
N PHE A 32 3.43 6.60 -6.69
CA PHE A 32 3.38 5.22 -7.17
C PHE A 32 2.92 5.14 -8.62
N SER A 33 1.82 5.83 -8.95
CA SER A 33 1.26 5.87 -10.31
C SER A 33 2.24 6.48 -11.33
N ALA A 34 2.89 7.59 -10.99
CA ALA A 34 3.86 8.25 -11.85
C ALA A 34 5.17 7.46 -12.00
N GLY A 35 5.57 6.72 -10.96
CA GLY A 35 6.76 5.88 -10.97
C GLY A 35 6.60 4.60 -11.80
N GLY A 36 5.39 4.05 -11.83
CA GLY A 36 5.08 2.79 -12.52
C GLY A 36 5.90 1.60 -12.00
N ALA A 37 5.86 0.50 -12.77
CA ALA A 37 6.58 -0.73 -12.43
C ALA A 37 8.09 -0.53 -12.28
N ALA A 38 8.69 0.39 -13.06
CA ALA A 38 10.13 0.65 -13.03
C ALA A 38 10.65 1.14 -11.66
N LYS A 39 9.79 1.72 -10.82
CA LYS A 39 10.14 2.14 -9.44
C LYS A 39 9.74 1.13 -8.37
N CYS A 40 9.20 -0.02 -8.74
CA CYS A 40 8.91 -1.09 -7.79
C CYS A 40 10.19 -1.72 -7.25
N THR A 41 10.10 -2.28 -6.05
CA THR A 41 11.21 -3.01 -5.43
C THR A 41 11.49 -4.32 -6.17
N THR A 42 12.72 -4.82 -6.08
CA THR A 42 13.11 -6.16 -6.52
C THR A 42 13.33 -7.11 -5.35
N GLN A 43 12.98 -6.69 -4.13
CA GLN A 43 13.05 -7.55 -2.95
C GLN A 43 12.10 -8.74 -3.09
N THR A 44 12.46 -9.86 -2.47
CA THR A 44 11.60 -11.04 -2.40
C THR A 44 10.41 -10.74 -1.51
N HIS A 45 9.19 -10.93 -2.02
CA HIS A 45 7.98 -10.76 -1.22
C HIS A 45 7.82 -11.93 -0.25
N VAL A 46 7.57 -11.65 1.03
CA VAL A 46 7.52 -12.66 2.09
C VAL A 46 6.48 -13.77 1.86
N PHE A 47 5.38 -13.47 1.17
CA PHE A 47 4.33 -14.44 0.87
C PHE A 47 4.37 -15.01 -0.55
N PHE A 48 4.92 -14.26 -1.51
CA PHE A 48 4.82 -14.59 -2.94
C PHE A 48 6.16 -14.97 -3.56
N GLY A 49 7.25 -14.86 -2.80
CA GLY A 49 8.58 -15.11 -3.31
C GLY A 49 9.05 -14.01 -4.26
N PRO A 50 9.97 -14.32 -5.19
CA PRO A 50 10.46 -13.35 -6.16
C PRO A 50 9.33 -12.97 -7.12
N LEU A 51 9.18 -11.67 -7.35
CA LEU A 51 8.21 -11.10 -8.28
C LEU A 51 8.94 -10.22 -9.29
N THR A 52 8.45 -10.21 -10.52
CA THR A 52 8.83 -9.20 -11.51
C THR A 52 8.35 -7.81 -11.09
N LEU A 53 8.91 -6.76 -11.70
CA LEU A 53 8.49 -5.38 -11.44
C LEU A 53 7.00 -5.16 -11.76
N GLU A 54 6.48 -5.81 -12.79
CA GLU A 54 5.06 -5.74 -13.16
C GLU A 54 4.17 -6.45 -12.15
N GLU A 55 4.56 -7.65 -11.70
CA GLU A 55 3.83 -8.37 -10.66
C GLU A 55 3.83 -7.60 -9.34
N TRP A 56 4.94 -6.95 -8.97
CA TRP A 56 5.00 -6.03 -7.84
C TRP A 56 4.01 -4.88 -7.98
N ALA A 57 3.98 -4.22 -9.14
CA ALA A 57 3.06 -3.11 -9.39
C ALA A 57 1.59 -3.55 -9.29
N ILE A 58 1.25 -4.69 -9.91
CA ILE A 58 -0.10 -5.25 -9.88
C ILE A 58 -0.50 -5.65 -8.47
N MET A 59 0.39 -6.33 -7.74
CA MET A 59 0.15 -6.76 -6.36
C MET A 59 -0.09 -5.55 -5.45
N GLN A 60 0.74 -4.52 -5.55
CA GLN A 60 0.62 -3.32 -4.73
C GLN A 60 -0.68 -2.55 -5.02
N TRP A 61 -1.04 -2.43 -6.30
CA TRP A 61 -2.32 -1.83 -6.70
C TRP A 61 -3.51 -2.63 -6.15
N LYS A 62 -3.52 -3.95 -6.32
CA LYS A 62 -4.58 -4.82 -5.81
C LYS A 62 -4.70 -4.76 -4.28
N HIS A 63 -3.57 -4.71 -3.59
CA HIS A 63 -3.53 -4.60 -2.13
C HIS A 63 -4.10 -3.26 -1.65
N PHE A 64 -3.75 -2.18 -2.34
CA PHE A 64 -4.27 -0.85 -2.05
C PHE A 64 -5.78 -0.74 -2.28
N ASP A 65 -6.28 -1.19 -3.45
CA ASP A 65 -7.72 -1.24 -3.77
C ASP A 65 -8.50 -2.11 -2.77
N HIS A 66 -7.94 -3.25 -2.36
CA HIS A 66 -8.54 -4.09 -1.30
C HIS A 66 -8.76 -3.32 0.00
N HIS A 67 -7.75 -2.55 0.45
CA HIS A 67 -7.86 -1.78 1.69
C HIS A 67 -8.83 -0.60 1.56
N LEU A 68 -8.84 0.13 0.45
CA LEU A 68 -9.85 1.18 0.22
C LEU A 68 -11.26 0.63 0.33
N ARG A 69 -11.54 -0.50 -0.36
CA ARG A 69 -12.85 -1.17 -0.28
C ARG A 69 -13.16 -1.70 1.11
N GLN A 70 -12.17 -2.24 1.84
CA GLN A 70 -12.35 -2.70 3.22
C GLN A 70 -12.82 -1.57 4.14
N PHE A 71 -12.36 -0.34 3.88
CA PHE A 71 -12.75 0.85 4.63
C PHE A 71 -13.94 1.60 4.04
N GLY A 72 -14.52 1.12 2.94
CA GLY A 72 -15.68 1.74 2.28
C GLY A 72 -15.36 3.03 1.54
N LEU A 73 -14.12 3.19 1.06
CA LEU A 73 -13.64 4.33 0.26
C LEU A 73 -13.63 4.03 -1.23
#